data_AF-A0A7K8ZJ90-F1
#
_entry.id   AF-A0A7K8ZJ90-F1
#
_cell.length_a   1.000
_cell.length_b   1.000
_cell.length_c   1.000
_cell.angle_alpha   90.00
_cell.angle_beta   90.00
_cell.angle_gamma   90.00
#
_symmetry.space_group_name_H-M   'P 1'
#
loop_
_entity.id
_entity.type
_entity.pdbx_description
1 polymer ?
#
loop_
_entity_poly.entity_id
_entity_poly.type
_entity_poly.pdbx_seq_one_letter_code
_entity_poly.pdbx_strand_id
1 'polypeptide(L)'
;MERLEEELTCAVCCSIYREPRVLPCSHTFCRACLQGVLRSSHGLSPRRRLRCPTCRAVVDVPAAGLDSLPVNFALKAVIEKWQQEEPRDVGTCREHPRQPLNIYCLLDRRLVCGQCLTVGQHQGHPIGDPLSAHSKAREAAGELQQQLPDAFWREVVLCYTKLLNQKAQCEELLRKEREVVLQYFNKLGTTLEGKKQALLGALDELNRHFLEEHQLLMKDVSKMKVEEIELKYLNASIWKEKSPLLCLEKLEELQQRVRALQQKELPDVRPLEISLKMEDLLKNVWSSTEIGQIHMLLPPKLKLVPKKKLCSKCPGKENRDSKEHLWAVKLPMVLLLVVGALGAAFCLHGALSARAIQAAPECLLEFLLCVYQHSCTHMQSAVQGLCHMFTSLMELCTGIIPF
;
A
#
# COMPACT_ATOMS: atom_id res chain seq x y z
N MET A 1 26.36 34.65 -45.06
CA MET A 1 25.21 34.93 -45.93
C MET A 1 23.91 35.08 -45.12
N GLU A 2 23.94 34.90 -43.79
CA GLU A 2 22.79 35.01 -42.86
C GLU A 2 22.13 36.40 -42.84
N ARG A 3 22.91 37.47 -43.04
CA ARG A 3 22.40 38.86 -43.06
C ARG A 3 21.39 39.15 -44.18
N LEU A 4 21.39 38.38 -45.27
CA LEU A 4 20.48 38.62 -46.40
C LEU A 4 19.12 37.94 -46.21
N GLU A 5 19.06 36.83 -45.47
CA GLU A 5 17.80 36.10 -45.24
C GLU A 5 16.82 36.91 -44.38
N GLU A 6 17.34 37.62 -43.37
CA GLU A 6 16.57 38.56 -42.56
C GLU A 6 15.93 39.67 -43.41
N GLU A 7 16.65 40.17 -44.41
CA GLU A 7 16.17 41.21 -45.34
C GLU A 7 15.09 40.69 -46.31
N LEU A 8 15.03 39.38 -46.55
CA LEU A 8 14.04 38.72 -47.42
C LEU A 8 12.85 38.13 -46.65
N THR A 9 12.77 38.40 -45.35
CA THR A 9 11.76 37.82 -44.46
C THR A 9 10.60 38.79 -44.18
N CYS A 10 9.38 38.27 -44.27
CA CYS A 10 8.17 39.00 -43.94
C CYS A 10 8.00 39.15 -42.43
N ALA A 11 7.83 40.38 -41.96
CA ALA A 11 7.68 40.70 -40.53
C ALA A 11 6.39 40.15 -39.86
N VAL A 12 5.46 39.57 -40.63
CA VAL A 12 4.21 39.01 -40.09
C VAL A 12 4.29 37.49 -39.92
N CYS A 13 4.74 36.76 -40.94
CA CYS A 13 4.87 35.30 -40.87
C CYS A 13 6.28 34.83 -40.50
N CYS A 14 7.23 35.75 -40.38
CA CYS A 14 8.65 35.46 -40.13
C CYS A 14 9.19 34.40 -41.09
N SER A 15 8.76 34.47 -42.36
CA SER A 15 9.21 33.59 -43.44
C SER A 15 9.52 34.41 -44.69
N ILE A 16 10.30 33.85 -45.62
CA ILE A 16 10.59 34.48 -46.91
C ILE A 16 9.31 34.97 -47.60
N TYR A 17 9.32 36.18 -48.17
CA TYR A 17 8.13 36.76 -48.77
C TYR A 17 7.51 35.88 -49.86
N ARG A 18 6.19 35.67 -49.76
CA ARG A 18 5.37 35.02 -50.80
C ARG A 18 4.33 36.00 -51.31
N GLU A 19 4.33 36.24 -52.62
CA GLU A 19 3.53 37.28 -53.27
C GLU A 19 3.62 38.64 -52.54
N PRO A 20 4.81 39.28 -52.50
CA PRO A 20 5.03 40.50 -51.73
C PRO A 20 4.20 41.67 -52.29
N ARG A 21 3.30 42.20 -51.45
CA ARG A 21 2.45 43.36 -51.76
C ARG A 21 2.93 44.59 -51.00
N VAL A 22 2.99 45.73 -51.69
CA VAL A 22 3.44 47.01 -51.14
C VAL A 22 2.24 47.85 -50.71
N LEU A 23 2.25 48.29 -49.46
CA LEU A 23 1.28 49.23 -48.93
C LEU A 23 1.64 50.68 -49.35
N PRO A 24 0.70 51.64 -49.36
CA PRO A 24 1.00 53.05 -49.64
C PRO A 24 2.03 53.68 -48.69
N CYS A 25 2.22 53.12 -47.50
CA CYS A 25 3.28 53.49 -46.57
C CYS A 25 4.65 52.85 -46.90
N SER A 26 4.80 52.30 -48.11
CA SER A 26 6.00 51.64 -48.67
C SER A 26 6.48 50.36 -47.99
N HIS A 27 5.78 49.86 -46.97
CA HIS A 27 6.09 48.58 -46.34
C HIS A 27 5.52 47.41 -47.16
N THR A 28 6.28 46.32 -47.23
CA THR A 28 5.96 45.13 -48.02
C THR A 28 5.61 43.95 -47.11
N PHE A 29 4.60 43.16 -47.50
CA PHE A 29 4.15 41.97 -46.75
C PHE A 29 3.65 40.89 -47.72
N CYS A 30 3.61 39.63 -47.28
CA CYS A 30 2.96 38.57 -48.06
C CYS A 30 1.47 38.89 -48.25
N ARG A 31 0.93 38.62 -49.43
CA ARG A 31 -0.52 38.78 -49.73
C ARG A 31 -1.41 38.13 -48.67
N ALA A 32 -1.10 36.89 -48.29
CA ALA A 32 -1.82 36.14 -47.27
C ALA A 32 -1.69 36.77 -45.86
N CYS A 33 -0.53 37.36 -45.53
CA CYS A 33 -0.33 38.06 -44.26
C CYS A 33 -1.20 39.33 -44.18
N LEU A 34 -1.27 40.11 -45.27
CA LEU A 34 -2.18 41.26 -45.34
C LEU A 34 -3.65 40.84 -45.24
N GLN A 35 -4.00 39.70 -45.84
CA GLN A 35 -5.36 39.15 -45.73
C GLN A 35 -5.70 38.77 -44.28
N GLY A 36 -4.76 38.18 -43.55
CA GLY A 36 -4.90 37.92 -42.11
C GLY A 36 -5.09 39.20 -41.30
N VAL A 37 -4.23 40.19 -41.49
CA VAL A 37 -4.30 41.50 -40.79
C VAL A 37 -5.62 42.22 -41.06
N LEU A 38 -6.10 42.17 -42.32
CA LEU A 38 -7.37 42.76 -42.71
C LEU A 38 -8.56 42.06 -42.01
N ARG A 39 -8.54 40.72 -41.93
CA ARG A 39 -9.57 39.95 -41.23
C ARG A 39 -9.59 40.26 -39.72
N SER A 40 -8.44 40.39 -39.09
CA SER A 40 -8.32 40.71 -37.66
C SER A 40 -8.72 42.14 -37.30
N SER A 41 -8.80 43.04 -38.29
CA SER A 41 -9.16 44.46 -38.07
C SER A 41 -10.65 44.76 -38.22
N HIS A 42 -11.51 43.75 -38.47
CA HIS A 42 -12.94 43.95 -38.69
C HIS A 42 -13.75 44.14 -37.39
N GLY A 43 -14.03 45.40 -37.06
CA GLY A 43 -15.23 45.80 -36.33
C GLY A 43 -16.15 46.61 -37.26
N LEU A 44 -17.33 46.07 -37.57
CA LEU A 44 -18.58 46.72 -38.06
C LEU A 44 -18.52 47.96 -38.99
N SER A 45 -17.47 48.18 -39.78
CA SER A 45 -17.37 49.32 -40.71
C SER A 45 -17.35 48.89 -42.19
N PRO A 46 -18.08 49.56 -43.09
CA PRO A 46 -18.13 49.23 -44.52
C PRO A 46 -16.86 49.59 -45.30
N ARG A 47 -15.92 50.32 -44.68
CA ARG A 47 -14.62 50.65 -45.27
C ARG A 47 -13.55 49.65 -44.82
N ARG A 48 -12.95 48.93 -45.78
CA ARG A 48 -11.85 47.98 -45.55
C ARG A 48 -10.56 48.74 -45.27
N ARG A 49 -10.31 49.08 -44.00
CA ARG A 49 -9.06 49.72 -43.54
C ARG A 49 -8.17 48.68 -42.87
N LEU A 50 -6.87 48.69 -43.19
CA LEU A 50 -5.85 47.92 -42.47
C LEU A 50 -4.83 48.85 -41.82
N ARG A 51 -4.24 48.42 -40.70
CA ARG A 51 -3.09 49.10 -40.09
C ARG A 51 -1.81 48.37 -40.48
N CYS A 52 -0.82 49.11 -40.97
CA CYS A 52 0.49 48.52 -41.31
C CYS A 52 1.11 47.88 -40.05
N PRO A 53 1.51 46.60 -40.08
CA PRO A 53 2.17 45.94 -38.95
C PRO A 53 3.47 46.62 -38.50
N THR A 54 4.19 47.27 -39.41
CA THR A 54 5.48 47.91 -39.10
C THR A 54 5.30 49.34 -38.60
N CYS A 55 4.64 50.22 -39.36
CA CYS A 55 4.56 51.65 -39.04
C CYS A 55 3.19 52.10 -38.49
N ARG A 56 2.22 51.19 -38.35
CA ARG A 56 0.86 51.44 -37.87
C ARG A 56 0.03 52.44 -38.69
N ALA A 57 0.54 52.92 -39.82
CA ALA A 57 -0.19 53.76 -40.76
C ALA A 57 -1.48 53.06 -41.22
N VAL A 58 -2.58 53.82 -41.25
CA VAL A 58 -3.89 53.33 -41.71
C VAL A 58 -3.93 53.39 -43.23
N VAL A 59 -4.17 52.25 -43.86
CA VAL A 59 -4.25 52.08 -45.30
C VAL A 59 -5.68 51.71 -45.68
N ASP A 60 -6.26 52.48 -46.59
CA ASP A 60 -7.53 52.15 -47.23
C ASP A 60 -7.29 51.07 -48.32
N VAL A 61 -7.95 49.92 -48.19
CA VAL A 61 -7.88 48.85 -49.19
C VAL A 61 -8.85 49.16 -50.33
N PRO A 62 -8.40 49.15 -51.60
CA PRO A 62 -9.27 49.40 -52.74
C PRO A 62 -10.45 48.42 -52.80
N ALA A 63 -11.55 48.82 -53.46
CA ALA A 63 -12.73 47.97 -53.63
C ALA A 63 -12.41 46.65 -54.37
N ALA A 64 -11.40 46.67 -55.23
CA ALA A 64 -10.86 45.49 -55.94
C ALA A 64 -10.07 44.51 -55.05
N GLY A 65 -9.92 44.80 -53.75
CA GLY A 65 -9.29 43.91 -52.78
C GLY A 65 -7.77 44.07 -52.67
N LEU A 66 -7.12 43.14 -51.97
CA LEU A 66 -5.67 43.19 -51.75
C LEU A 66 -4.85 42.88 -53.01
N ASP A 67 -5.48 42.25 -54.01
CA ASP A 67 -4.81 41.85 -55.24
C ASP A 67 -4.51 43.05 -56.15
N SER A 68 -5.18 44.19 -55.93
CA SER A 68 -4.88 45.45 -56.61
C SER A 68 -3.73 46.24 -55.98
N LEU A 69 -3.17 45.78 -54.86
CA LEU A 69 -1.97 46.40 -54.28
C LEU A 69 -0.74 46.07 -55.14
N PRO A 70 0.18 47.03 -55.35
CA PRO A 70 1.39 46.81 -56.14
C PRO A 70 2.20 45.62 -55.64
N VAL A 71 2.75 44.83 -56.56
CA VAL A 71 3.69 43.75 -56.24
C VAL A 71 5.09 44.33 -56.18
N ASN A 72 5.89 43.94 -55.18
CA ASN A 72 7.31 44.29 -55.15
C ASN A 72 8.10 43.33 -56.05
N PHE A 73 8.15 43.63 -57.36
CA PHE A 73 8.83 42.79 -58.34
C PHE A 73 10.34 42.70 -58.12
N ALA A 74 10.97 43.76 -57.60
CA ALA A 74 12.39 43.75 -57.29
C ALA A 74 12.70 42.74 -56.16
N LEU A 75 11.93 42.78 -55.08
CA LEU A 75 12.05 41.80 -53.99
C LEU A 75 11.77 40.37 -54.46
N LYS A 76 10.76 40.20 -55.32
CA LYS A 76 10.45 38.90 -55.92
C LYS A 76 11.64 38.35 -56.74
N ALA A 77 12.26 39.18 -57.57
CA ALA A 77 13.42 38.79 -58.38
C ALA A 77 14.65 38.44 -57.52
N VAL A 78 14.88 39.16 -56.42
CA VAL A 78 15.96 38.84 -55.46
C VAL A 78 15.71 37.50 -54.77
N ILE A 79 14.47 37.21 -54.36
CA ILE A 79 14.08 35.93 -53.75
C ILE A 79 14.27 34.77 -54.73
N GLU A 80 13.83 34.94 -55.98
CA GLU A 80 13.98 33.92 -57.03
C GLU A 80 15.45 33.59 -57.30
N LYS A 81 16.33 34.60 -57.33
CA LYS A 81 17.77 34.40 -57.50
C LYS A 81 18.41 33.73 -56.28
N TRP A 82 18.02 34.13 -55.06
CA TRP A 82 18.52 33.53 -53.83
C TRP A 82 18.17 32.03 -53.73
N GLN A 83 16.95 31.64 -54.13
CA GLN A 83 16.53 30.24 -54.16
C GLN A 83 17.28 29.39 -55.20
N GLN A 84 17.78 30.00 -56.27
CA GLN A 84 18.58 29.29 -57.30
C GLN A 84 20.05 29.08 -56.88
N GLU A 85 20.54 29.92 -55.96
CA GLU A 85 21.91 29.86 -55.42
C GLU A 85 22.01 29.02 -54.14
N GLU A 86 20.93 28.37 -53.71
CA GLU A 86 20.91 27.48 -52.54
C GLU A 86 21.92 26.33 -52.76
N PRO A 87 22.95 26.17 -51.89
CA PRO A 87 23.87 25.05 -52.01
C PRO A 87 23.06 23.77 -51.81
N ARG A 88 23.13 22.85 -52.78
CA ARG A 88 22.84 21.43 -52.50
C ARG A 88 23.64 21.09 -51.25
N ASP A 89 23.01 20.46 -50.27
CA ASP A 89 23.66 20.03 -49.02
C ASP A 89 24.71 18.93 -49.32
N VAL A 90 25.80 19.32 -49.95
CA VAL A 90 26.94 18.48 -50.27
C VAL A 90 27.81 18.51 -49.03
N GLY A 91 27.66 17.47 -48.20
CA GLY A 91 28.46 17.31 -47.00
C GLY A 91 29.94 17.61 -47.29
N THR A 92 30.58 18.38 -46.42
CA THR A 92 31.99 18.72 -46.57
C THR A 92 32.87 17.68 -45.90
N CYS A 93 34.09 17.53 -46.40
CA CYS A 93 35.04 16.60 -45.82
C CYS A 93 35.46 17.06 -44.43
N ARG A 94 35.44 16.14 -43.45
CA ARG A 94 35.87 16.45 -42.07
C ARG A 94 37.34 16.88 -41.97
N GLU A 95 38.21 16.26 -42.76
CA GLU A 95 39.65 16.57 -42.83
C GLU A 95 39.94 17.80 -43.72
N HIS A 96 39.06 18.07 -44.68
CA HIS A 96 39.19 19.18 -45.63
C HIS A 96 37.88 19.98 -45.66
N PRO A 97 37.61 20.84 -44.65
CA PRO A 97 36.29 21.45 -44.46
C PRO A 97 35.79 22.34 -45.62
N ARG A 98 36.71 22.76 -46.51
CA ARG A 98 36.41 23.56 -47.71
C ARG A 98 36.21 22.71 -48.97
N GLN A 99 36.37 21.39 -48.87
CA GLN A 99 36.25 20.47 -49.99
C GLN A 99 34.93 19.69 -49.91
N PRO A 100 34.14 19.64 -51.00
CA PRO A 100 32.91 18.87 -51.03
C PRO A 100 33.18 17.36 -51.06
N LEU A 101 32.31 16.57 -50.43
CA LEU A 101 32.28 15.12 -50.57
C LEU A 101 31.48 14.77 -51.83
N ASN A 102 32.17 14.63 -52.96
CA ASN A 102 31.57 14.43 -54.28
C ASN A 102 32.14 13.23 -55.05
N ILE A 103 33.04 12.46 -54.46
CA ILE A 103 33.69 11.30 -55.08
C ILE A 103 33.33 10.06 -54.26
N TYR A 104 32.85 8.98 -54.88
CA TYR A 104 32.57 7.74 -54.16
C TYR A 104 33.77 6.79 -54.23
N CYS A 105 34.37 6.46 -53.10
CA CYS A 105 35.41 5.44 -53.02
C CYS A 105 34.78 4.05 -52.98
N LEU A 106 35.10 3.19 -53.94
CA LEU A 106 34.55 1.83 -54.03
C LEU A 106 35.12 0.89 -52.97
N LEU A 107 36.38 1.11 -52.55
CA LEU A 107 37.03 0.29 -51.53
C LEU A 107 36.45 0.55 -50.14
N ASP A 108 36.34 1.84 -49.76
CA ASP A 108 35.86 2.26 -48.44
C ASP A 108 34.35 2.49 -48.38
N ARG A 109 33.66 2.33 -49.51
CA ARG A 109 32.21 2.46 -49.68
C ARG A 109 31.62 3.76 -49.12
N ARG A 110 32.33 4.87 -49.30
CA ARG A 110 31.96 6.19 -48.75
C ARG A 110 32.25 7.33 -49.72
N LEU A 111 31.55 8.45 -49.53
CA LEU A 111 31.89 9.69 -50.21
C LEU A 111 33.16 10.30 -49.59
N VAL A 112 34.06 10.77 -50.46
CA VAL A 112 35.34 11.41 -50.15
C VAL A 112 35.47 12.68 -50.98
N CYS A 113 36.38 13.58 -50.59
CA CYS A 113 36.70 14.76 -51.39
C CYS A 113 37.92 14.53 -52.29
N GLY A 114 38.13 15.43 -53.27
CA GLY A 114 39.28 15.35 -54.19
C GLY A 114 40.64 15.33 -53.49
N GLN A 115 40.79 16.06 -52.38
CA GLN A 115 42.05 16.11 -51.62
C GLN A 115 42.35 14.79 -50.90
N CYS A 116 41.31 14.15 -50.34
CA CYS A 116 41.43 12.82 -49.75
C CYS A 116 41.87 11.76 -50.77
N LEU A 117 41.47 11.91 -52.02
CA LEU A 117 41.80 11.00 -53.11
C LEU A 117 43.21 11.23 -53.68
N THR A 118 43.67 12.47 -53.80
CA THR A 118 44.93 12.78 -54.50
C THR A 118 46.16 12.75 -53.60
N VAL A 119 46.02 13.24 -52.36
CA VAL A 119 47.11 13.37 -51.39
C VAL A 119 46.78 12.77 -50.02
N GLY A 120 45.54 12.34 -49.81
CA GLY A 120 45.07 11.80 -48.55
C GLY A 120 44.98 10.28 -48.54
N GLN A 121 44.22 9.75 -47.56
CA GLN A 121 44.13 8.33 -47.24
C GLN A 121 43.47 7.45 -48.31
N HIS A 122 42.92 8.03 -49.37
CA HIS A 122 42.27 7.30 -50.47
C HIS A 122 43.10 7.31 -51.76
N GLN A 123 44.39 7.64 -51.66
CA GLN A 123 45.29 7.65 -52.81
C GLN A 123 45.37 6.27 -53.46
N GLY A 124 45.04 6.20 -54.76
CA GLY A 124 45.04 4.97 -55.54
C GLY A 124 43.83 4.06 -55.31
N HIS A 125 42.84 4.45 -54.49
CA HIS A 125 41.61 3.68 -54.35
C HIS A 125 40.73 3.81 -55.59
N PRO A 126 40.04 2.73 -56.00
CA PRO A 126 39.13 2.78 -57.15
C PRO A 126 37.93 3.67 -56.85
N ILE A 127 37.59 4.52 -57.82
CA ILE A 127 36.49 5.49 -57.72
C ILE A 127 35.29 4.97 -58.50
N GLY A 128 34.10 5.12 -57.92
CA GLY A 128 32.84 4.82 -58.55
C GLY A 128 32.02 6.07 -58.80
N ASP A 129 31.07 5.96 -59.73
CA ASP A 129 30.04 6.98 -59.92
C ASP A 129 29.13 7.04 -58.67
N PRO A 130 29.00 8.20 -58.00
CA PRO A 130 28.16 8.35 -56.81
C PRO A 130 26.69 8.02 -57.05
N LEU A 131 26.16 8.27 -58.26
CA LEU A 131 24.75 7.97 -58.59
C LEU A 131 24.52 6.46 -58.69
N SER A 132 25.43 5.73 -59.32
CA SER A 132 25.41 4.26 -59.39
C SER A 132 25.54 3.64 -58.00
N ALA A 133 26.45 4.16 -57.16
CA ALA A 133 26.61 3.72 -55.78
C ALA A 133 25.35 3.96 -54.94
N HIS A 134 24.69 5.10 -55.14
CA HIS A 134 23.41 5.41 -54.51
C HIS A 134 22.31 4.41 -54.92
N SER A 135 22.19 4.09 -56.23
CA SER A 135 21.21 3.10 -56.71
C SER A 135 21.43 1.73 -56.06
N LYS A 136 22.68 1.24 -56.08
CA LYS A 136 23.03 -0.06 -55.48
C LYS A 136 22.80 -0.10 -53.97
N ALA A 137 23.11 0.98 -53.26
CA ALA A 137 22.86 1.07 -51.83
C ALA A 137 21.35 1.05 -51.52
N ARG A 138 20.53 1.69 -52.37
CA ARG A 138 19.07 1.68 -52.23
C ARG A 138 18.47 0.31 -52.51
N GLU A 139 18.96 -0.39 -53.53
CA GLU A 139 18.58 -1.77 -53.83
C GLU A 139 18.94 -2.71 -52.67
N ALA A 140 20.18 -2.66 -52.19
CA ALA A 140 20.62 -3.46 -51.03
C ALA A 140 19.82 -3.17 -49.76
N ALA A 141 19.42 -1.91 -49.52
CA ALA A 141 18.54 -1.56 -48.42
C ALA A 141 17.14 -2.19 -48.57
N GLY A 142 16.60 -2.24 -49.79
CA GLY A 142 15.35 -2.93 -50.10
C GLY A 142 15.44 -4.43 -49.89
N GLU A 143 16.54 -5.06 -50.30
CA GLU A 143 16.80 -6.49 -50.06
C GLU A 143 16.90 -6.82 -48.56
N LEU A 144 17.64 -6.01 -47.80
CA LEU A 144 17.74 -6.16 -46.34
C LEU A 144 16.38 -6.02 -45.66
N GLN A 145 15.52 -5.14 -46.16
CA GLN A 145 14.16 -4.99 -45.63
C GLN A 145 13.30 -6.23 -45.92
N GLN A 146 13.46 -6.86 -47.07
CA GLN A 146 12.74 -8.10 -47.42
C GLN A 146 13.20 -9.33 -46.63
N GLN A 147 14.42 -9.32 -46.07
CA GLN A 147 14.90 -10.37 -45.16
C GLN A 147 14.13 -10.44 -43.84
N LEU A 148 13.38 -9.39 -43.50
CA LEU A 148 12.50 -9.35 -42.32
C LEU A 148 11.03 -9.48 -42.79
N PRO A 149 10.55 -10.70 -43.05
CA PRO A 149 9.21 -10.91 -43.59
C PRO A 149 8.13 -10.46 -42.59
N ASP A 150 6.96 -10.07 -43.09
CA ASP A 150 5.80 -9.72 -42.27
C ASP A 150 5.42 -10.82 -41.26
N ALA A 151 5.72 -12.08 -41.59
CA ALA A 151 5.53 -13.21 -40.69
C ALA A 151 6.35 -13.07 -39.39
N PHE A 152 7.61 -12.64 -39.48
CA PHE A 152 8.48 -12.41 -38.33
C PHE A 152 7.89 -11.33 -37.41
N TRP A 153 7.45 -10.20 -37.98
CA TRP A 153 6.83 -9.13 -37.20
C TRP A 153 5.51 -9.54 -36.56
N ARG A 154 4.68 -10.34 -37.25
CA ARG A 154 3.47 -10.93 -36.67
C ARG A 154 3.80 -11.82 -35.47
N GLU A 155 4.82 -12.65 -35.55
CA GLU A 155 5.27 -13.50 -34.44
C GLU A 155 5.80 -12.68 -33.26
N VAL A 156 6.57 -11.61 -33.52
CA VAL A 156 7.04 -10.68 -32.48
C VAL A 156 5.86 -10.03 -31.76
N VAL A 157 4.87 -9.53 -32.50
CA VAL A 157 3.66 -8.92 -31.91
C VAL A 157 2.84 -9.96 -31.13
N LEU A 158 2.71 -11.18 -31.64
CA LEU A 158 2.01 -12.27 -30.95
C LEU A 158 2.74 -12.66 -29.66
N CYS A 159 4.06 -12.75 -29.69
CA CYS A 159 4.87 -13.04 -28.51
C CYS A 159 4.74 -11.91 -27.48
N TYR A 160 4.83 -10.65 -27.92
CA TYR A 160 4.67 -9.48 -27.06
C TYR A 160 3.31 -9.45 -26.36
N THR A 161 2.22 -9.66 -27.12
CA THR A 161 0.86 -9.71 -26.56
C THR A 161 0.67 -10.89 -25.61
N LYS A 162 1.25 -12.06 -25.92
CA LYS A 162 1.24 -13.21 -25.02
C LYS A 162 1.96 -12.91 -23.70
N LEU A 163 3.14 -12.28 -23.75
CA LEU A 163 3.89 -11.89 -22.56
C LEU A 163 3.14 -10.86 -21.71
N LEU A 164 2.52 -9.86 -22.35
CA LEU A 164 1.67 -8.89 -21.64
C LEU A 164 0.50 -9.56 -20.93
N ASN A 165 -0.20 -10.48 -21.62
CA ASN A 165 -1.32 -11.22 -21.03
C ASN A 165 -0.86 -12.11 -19.87
N GLN A 166 0.26 -12.82 -20.02
CA GLN A 166 0.82 -13.65 -18.96
C GLN A 166 1.23 -12.83 -17.73
N LYS A 167 1.84 -11.66 -17.94
CA LYS A 167 2.18 -10.73 -16.87
C LYS A 167 0.92 -10.30 -16.10
N ALA A 168 -0.11 -9.82 -16.81
CA ALA A 168 -1.36 -9.38 -16.20
C ALA A 168 -2.07 -10.51 -15.42
N GLN A 169 -2.05 -11.73 -15.96
CA GLN A 169 -2.59 -12.91 -15.28
C GLN A 169 -1.83 -13.23 -14.00
N CYS A 170 -0.49 -13.18 -14.02
CA CYS A 170 0.33 -13.42 -12.85
C CYS A 170 0.11 -12.36 -11.76
N GLU A 171 0.07 -11.09 -12.15
CA GLU A 171 -0.24 -9.97 -11.23
C GLU A 171 -1.62 -10.15 -10.59
N GLU A 172 -2.61 -10.58 -11.36
CA GLU A 172 -3.96 -10.85 -10.86
C GLU A 172 -4.00 -12.02 -9.87
N LEU A 173 -3.29 -13.12 -10.16
CA LEU A 173 -3.18 -14.25 -9.24
C LEU A 173 -2.54 -13.82 -7.92
N LEU A 174 -1.41 -13.10 -7.98
CA LEU A 174 -0.74 -12.58 -6.78
C LEU A 174 -1.63 -11.62 -5.99
N ARG A 175 -2.41 -10.79 -6.68
CA ARG A 175 -3.39 -9.89 -6.04
C ARG A 175 -4.44 -10.67 -5.27
N LYS A 176 -5.00 -11.74 -5.85
CA LYS A 176 -5.98 -12.61 -5.19
C LYS A 176 -5.40 -13.33 -3.99
N GLU A 177 -4.21 -13.93 -4.11
CA GLU A 177 -3.55 -14.61 -2.98
C GLU A 177 -3.27 -13.63 -1.83
N ARG A 178 -2.81 -12.41 -2.15
CA ARG A 178 -2.64 -11.35 -1.15
C ARG A 178 -3.95 -11.01 -0.45
N GLU A 179 -5.04 -10.91 -1.19
CA GLU A 179 -6.35 -10.63 -0.63
C GLU A 179 -6.83 -11.74 0.30
N VAL A 180 -6.61 -13.02 -0.04
CA VAL A 180 -6.92 -14.17 0.83
C VAL A 180 -6.19 -14.04 2.18
N VAL A 181 -4.89 -13.72 2.16
CA VAL A 181 -4.10 -13.52 3.37
C VAL A 181 -4.66 -12.36 4.21
N LEU A 182 -4.92 -11.21 3.58
CA LEU A 182 -5.47 -10.04 4.27
C LEU A 182 -6.84 -10.34 4.89
N GLN A 183 -7.73 -11.00 4.15
CA GLN A 183 -9.06 -11.37 4.64
C GLN A 183 -8.98 -12.31 5.85
N TYR A 184 -8.09 -13.31 5.81
CA TYR A 184 -7.91 -14.24 6.92
C TYR A 184 -7.48 -13.52 8.21
N PHE A 185 -6.43 -12.69 8.13
CA PHE A 185 -5.91 -11.98 9.32
C PHE A 185 -6.84 -10.87 9.80
N ASN A 186 -7.53 -10.17 8.91
CA ASN A 186 -8.53 -9.18 9.30
C ASN A 186 -9.69 -9.85 10.04
N LYS A 187 -10.19 -11.00 9.56
CA LYS A 187 -11.24 -11.76 10.25
C LYS A 187 -10.78 -12.27 11.62
N LEU A 188 -9.53 -12.73 11.72
CA LEU A 188 -8.96 -13.14 13.00
C LEU A 188 -8.86 -11.96 13.97
N GLY A 189 -8.37 -10.81 13.50
CA GLY A 189 -8.24 -9.59 14.29
C GLY A 189 -9.60 -9.08 14.80
N THR A 190 -10.62 -9.03 13.96
CA THR A 190 -11.98 -8.63 14.38
C THR A 190 -12.61 -9.62 15.35
N THR A 191 -12.36 -10.93 15.18
CA THR A 191 -12.81 -11.95 16.13
C THR A 191 -12.15 -11.75 17.50
N LEU A 192 -10.83 -11.56 17.53
CA LEU A 192 -10.07 -11.33 18.76
C LEU A 192 -10.53 -10.07 19.49
N GLU A 193 -10.69 -8.96 18.78
CA GLU A 193 -11.17 -7.72 19.37
C GLU A 193 -12.59 -7.89 19.91
N GLY A 194 -13.48 -8.56 19.17
CA GLY A 194 -14.83 -8.86 19.62
C GLY A 194 -14.86 -9.66 20.92
N LYS A 195 -13.96 -10.64 21.08
CA LYS A 195 -13.87 -11.43 22.31
C LYS A 195 -13.28 -10.63 23.48
N LYS A 196 -12.27 -9.80 23.24
CA LYS A 196 -11.73 -8.86 24.24
C LYS A 196 -12.85 -7.93 24.75
N GLN A 197 -13.63 -7.36 23.85
CA GLN A 197 -14.76 -6.50 24.21
C GLN A 197 -15.82 -7.26 25.02
N ALA A 198 -16.09 -8.53 24.69
CA ALA A 198 -17.01 -9.35 25.48
C ALA A 198 -16.51 -9.64 26.90
N LEU A 199 -15.20 -9.84 27.10
CA LEU A 199 -14.59 -10.00 28.43
C LEU A 199 -14.68 -8.72 29.26
N LEU A 200 -14.37 -7.57 28.65
CA LEU A 200 -14.47 -6.27 29.32
C LEU A 200 -15.94 -5.95 29.67
N GLY A 201 -16.85 -6.15 28.73
CA GLY A 201 -18.28 -5.94 28.97
C GLY A 201 -18.83 -6.81 30.10
N ALA A 202 -18.35 -8.05 30.26
CA ALA A 202 -18.75 -8.89 31.39
C ALA A 202 -18.29 -8.34 32.75
N LEU A 203 -17.12 -7.67 32.80
CA LEU A 203 -16.63 -7.00 34.01
C LEU A 203 -17.41 -5.72 34.28
N ASP A 204 -17.67 -4.92 33.25
CA ASP A 204 -18.43 -3.67 33.37
C ASP A 204 -19.85 -3.94 33.86
N GLU A 205 -20.49 -4.98 33.34
CA GLU A 205 -21.82 -5.40 33.76
C GLU A 205 -21.85 -5.86 35.22
N LEU A 206 -20.85 -6.62 35.65
CA LEU A 206 -20.71 -7.02 37.05
C LEU A 206 -20.53 -5.79 37.97
N ASN A 207 -19.71 -4.84 37.55
CA ASN A 207 -19.46 -3.60 38.28
C ASN A 207 -20.72 -2.73 38.36
N ARG A 208 -21.48 -2.63 37.26
CA ARG A 208 -22.75 -1.90 37.21
C ARG A 208 -23.75 -2.46 38.23
N HIS A 209 -23.97 -3.77 38.22
CA HIS A 209 -24.84 -4.44 39.19
C HIS A 209 -24.40 -4.21 40.63
N PHE A 210 -23.10 -4.32 40.90
CA PHE A 210 -22.53 -4.05 42.22
C PHE A 210 -22.80 -2.62 42.69
N LEU A 211 -22.55 -1.63 41.84
CA LEU A 211 -22.77 -0.22 42.15
C LEU A 211 -24.24 0.09 42.43
N GLU A 212 -25.16 -0.45 41.63
CA GLU A 212 -26.61 -0.29 41.82
C GLU A 212 -27.08 -0.85 43.18
N GLU A 213 -26.67 -2.07 43.51
CA GLU A 213 -27.01 -2.71 44.80
C GLU A 213 -26.44 -1.90 45.99
N HIS A 214 -25.18 -1.48 45.91
CA HIS A 214 -24.53 -0.74 46.98
C HIS A 214 -25.07 0.68 47.13
N GLN A 215 -25.50 1.31 46.04
CA GLN A 215 -26.13 2.62 46.09
C GLN A 215 -27.45 2.59 46.87
N LEU A 216 -28.24 1.53 46.74
CA LEU A 216 -29.46 1.33 47.53
C LEU A 216 -29.14 1.18 49.02
N LEU A 217 -28.16 0.34 49.37
CA LEU A 217 -27.73 0.16 50.75
C LEU A 217 -27.20 1.46 51.38
N MET A 218 -26.38 2.22 50.64
CA MET A 218 -25.89 3.53 51.09
C MET A 218 -27.04 4.53 51.28
N LYS A 219 -28.06 4.50 50.42
CA LYS A 219 -29.24 5.35 50.56
C LYS A 219 -30.03 5.02 51.83
N ASP A 220 -30.19 3.74 52.15
CA ASP A 220 -30.91 3.32 53.36
C ASP A 220 -30.16 3.72 54.64
N VAL A 221 -28.84 3.49 54.68
CA VAL A 221 -27.99 3.89 55.82
C VAL A 221 -27.93 5.41 55.96
N SER A 222 -27.84 6.15 54.85
CA SER A 222 -27.84 7.63 54.91
C SER A 222 -29.19 8.19 55.39
N LYS A 223 -30.32 7.57 55.04
CA LYS A 223 -31.64 7.92 55.59
C LYS A 223 -31.68 7.70 57.10
N MET A 224 -31.14 6.59 57.60
CA MET A 224 -31.01 6.35 59.05
C MET A 224 -30.11 7.39 59.71
N LYS A 225 -29.05 7.84 59.02
CA LYS A 225 -28.16 8.88 59.53
C LYS A 225 -28.82 10.25 59.61
N VAL A 226 -29.66 10.59 58.63
CA VAL A 226 -30.46 11.83 58.64
C VAL A 226 -31.46 11.79 59.80
N GLU A 227 -32.16 10.65 59.98
CA GLU A 227 -33.09 10.47 61.10
C GLU A 227 -32.39 10.66 62.47
N GLU A 228 -31.16 10.14 62.64
CA GLU A 228 -30.38 10.39 63.86
C GLU A 228 -30.18 11.89 64.15
N ILE A 229 -29.91 12.69 63.12
CA ILE A 229 -29.71 14.14 63.25
C ILE A 229 -31.04 14.83 63.61
N GLU A 230 -32.13 14.47 62.94
CA GLU A 230 -33.45 15.01 63.23
C GLU A 230 -33.91 14.69 64.66
N LEU A 231 -33.68 13.47 65.14
CA LEU A 231 -34.00 13.07 66.51
C LEU A 231 -33.20 13.86 67.54
N LYS A 232 -31.92 14.15 67.27
CA LYS A 232 -31.10 15.02 68.13
C LYS A 232 -31.65 16.45 68.18
N TYR A 233 -32.11 16.97 67.05
CA TYR A 233 -32.73 18.29 66.99
C TYR A 233 -34.08 18.33 67.73
N LEU A 234 -34.96 17.35 67.50
CA LEU A 234 -36.23 17.22 68.21
C LEU A 234 -36.01 17.16 69.72
N ASN A 235 -35.05 16.32 70.16
CA ASN A 235 -34.66 16.23 71.57
C ASN A 235 -34.18 17.59 72.13
N ALA A 236 -33.35 18.33 71.40
CA ALA A 236 -32.91 19.67 71.81
C ALA A 236 -34.07 20.70 71.87
N SER A 237 -35.09 20.54 71.03
CA SER A 237 -36.28 21.41 71.04
C SER A 237 -37.17 21.18 72.26
N ILE A 238 -37.24 19.94 72.76
CA ILE A 238 -37.99 19.58 73.98
C ILE A 238 -37.44 20.35 75.19
N TRP A 239 -36.11 20.40 75.35
CA TRP A 239 -35.47 21.15 76.45
C TRP A 239 -35.74 22.67 76.42
N LYS A 240 -36.13 23.22 75.28
CA LYS A 240 -36.44 24.65 75.10
C LYS A 240 -37.94 24.95 75.18
N GLU A 241 -38.78 23.92 75.24
CA GLU A 241 -40.23 24.05 75.24
C GLU A 241 -40.73 24.53 76.62
N LYS A 242 -41.58 25.56 76.63
CA LYS A 242 -42.11 26.14 77.87
C LYS A 242 -43.49 25.60 78.23
N SER A 243 -44.23 25.09 77.24
CA SER A 243 -45.57 24.50 77.45
C SER A 243 -45.46 23.05 77.93
N PRO A 244 -46.00 22.70 79.12
CA PRO A 244 -45.96 21.32 79.62
C PRO A 244 -46.64 20.31 78.70
N LEU A 245 -47.77 20.67 78.08
CA LEU A 245 -48.53 19.77 77.20
C LEU A 245 -47.77 19.51 75.89
N LEU A 246 -47.20 20.55 75.28
CA LEU A 246 -46.43 20.42 74.03
C LEU A 246 -45.10 19.68 74.24
N CYS A 247 -44.52 19.77 75.45
CA CYS A 247 -43.34 19.01 75.84
C CYS A 247 -43.63 17.49 75.87
N LEU A 248 -44.78 17.08 76.46
CA LEU A 248 -45.19 15.68 76.52
C LEU A 248 -45.50 15.11 75.12
N GLU A 249 -46.17 15.87 74.25
CA GLU A 249 -46.46 15.47 72.87
C GLU A 249 -45.18 15.24 72.05
N LYS A 250 -44.22 16.17 72.11
CA LYS A 250 -42.91 16.02 71.43
C LYS A 250 -42.08 14.87 71.99
N LEU A 251 -42.18 14.58 73.29
CA LEU A 251 -41.51 13.45 73.92
C LEU A 251 -42.08 12.12 73.44
N GLU A 252 -43.41 12.02 73.29
CA GLU A 252 -44.07 10.83 72.73
C GLU A 252 -43.65 10.62 71.27
N GLU A 253 -43.60 11.68 70.46
CA GLU A 253 -43.09 11.64 69.08
C GLU A 253 -41.64 11.11 69.03
N LEU A 254 -40.76 11.66 69.88
CA LEU A 254 -39.36 11.22 69.96
C LEU A 254 -39.26 9.73 70.35
N GLN A 255 -40.02 9.30 71.35
CA GLN A 255 -40.04 7.90 71.79
C GLN A 255 -40.56 6.95 70.70
N GLN A 256 -41.55 7.37 69.91
CA GLN A 256 -42.06 6.57 68.81
C GLN A 256 -41.04 6.43 67.69
N ARG A 257 -40.41 7.53 67.27
CA ARG A 257 -39.42 7.53 66.18
C ARG A 257 -38.13 6.79 66.57
N VAL A 258 -37.66 6.94 67.81
CA VAL A 258 -36.50 6.17 68.33
C VAL A 258 -36.80 4.67 68.31
N ARG A 259 -37.98 4.25 68.77
CA ARG A 259 -38.38 2.83 68.73
C ARG A 259 -38.43 2.30 67.29
N ALA A 260 -38.99 3.07 66.35
CA ALA A 260 -39.04 2.70 64.94
C ALA A 260 -37.63 2.58 64.33
N LEU A 261 -36.68 3.42 64.73
CA LEU A 261 -35.29 3.34 64.26
C LEU A 261 -34.54 2.14 64.85
N GLN A 262 -34.76 1.82 66.14
CA GLN A 262 -34.15 0.67 66.80
C GLN A 262 -34.61 -0.68 66.22
N GLN A 263 -35.81 -0.74 65.65
CA GLN A 263 -36.34 -1.95 65.01
C GLN A 263 -35.80 -2.18 63.58
N LYS A 264 -35.11 -1.21 62.97
CA LYS A 264 -34.53 -1.38 61.63
C LYS A 264 -33.19 -2.12 61.71
N GLU A 265 -33.06 -3.17 60.92
CA GLU A 265 -31.81 -3.90 60.77
C GLU A 265 -30.82 -3.12 59.90
N LEU A 266 -29.53 -3.20 60.26
CA LEU A 266 -28.45 -2.64 59.47
C LEU A 266 -28.05 -3.61 58.34
N PRO A 267 -27.72 -3.11 57.14
CA PRO A 267 -27.17 -3.95 56.09
C PRO A 267 -25.88 -4.65 56.51
N ASP A 268 -25.76 -5.95 56.21
CA ASP A 268 -24.53 -6.73 56.42
C ASP A 268 -23.54 -6.48 55.28
N VAL A 269 -22.42 -5.81 55.58
CA VAL A 269 -21.36 -5.50 54.60
C VAL A 269 -20.22 -6.50 54.73
N ARG A 270 -20.04 -7.35 53.71
CA ARG A 270 -18.97 -8.35 53.64
C ARG A 270 -17.94 -8.03 52.56
N PRO A 271 -16.64 -8.28 52.78
CA PRO A 271 -15.64 -8.17 51.71
C PRO A 271 -15.97 -9.14 50.58
N LEU A 272 -15.91 -8.68 49.33
CA LEU A 272 -16.23 -9.46 48.13
C LEU A 272 -14.97 -9.79 47.32
N GLU A 273 -15.04 -10.87 46.55
CA GLU A 273 -14.05 -11.26 45.54
C GLU A 273 -14.78 -11.67 44.25
N ILE A 274 -14.14 -11.48 43.10
CA ILE A 274 -14.68 -11.94 41.82
C ILE A 274 -14.47 -13.45 41.73
N SER A 275 -15.52 -14.20 41.38
CA SER A 275 -15.54 -15.67 41.37
C SER A 275 -14.50 -16.32 40.46
N LEU A 276 -14.04 -15.60 39.45
CA LEU A 276 -13.04 -16.04 38.48
C LEU A 276 -12.02 -14.92 38.28
N LYS A 277 -10.73 -15.24 38.41
CA LYS A 277 -9.67 -14.30 38.06
C LYS A 277 -9.47 -14.31 36.54
N MET A 278 -9.53 -13.13 35.93
CA MET A 278 -9.36 -13.00 34.48
C MET A 278 -7.99 -13.50 34.03
N GLU A 279 -6.96 -13.34 34.85
CA GLU A 279 -5.62 -13.86 34.59
C GLU A 279 -5.60 -15.38 34.40
N ASP A 280 -6.36 -16.13 35.20
CA ASP A 280 -6.43 -17.59 35.09
C ASP A 280 -7.16 -18.03 33.82
N LEU A 281 -8.22 -17.30 33.43
CA LEU A 281 -8.91 -17.55 32.16
C LEU A 281 -7.96 -17.32 30.97
N LEU A 282 -7.21 -16.21 30.99
CA LEU A 282 -6.28 -15.87 29.93
C LEU A 282 -5.11 -16.87 29.87
N LYS A 283 -4.57 -17.28 31.01
CA LYS A 283 -3.44 -18.22 31.06
C LYS A 283 -3.80 -19.67 30.78
N ASN A 284 -5.00 -20.13 31.13
CA ASN A 284 -5.34 -21.55 31.04
C ASN A 284 -6.22 -21.88 29.82
N VAL A 285 -7.11 -20.96 29.44
CA VAL A 285 -8.05 -21.18 28.33
C VAL A 285 -7.55 -20.51 27.07
N TRP A 286 -7.21 -19.21 27.13
CA TRP A 286 -6.83 -18.46 25.93
C TRP A 286 -5.47 -18.85 25.36
N SER A 287 -4.48 -19.12 26.22
CA SER A 287 -3.13 -19.53 25.80
C SER A 287 -3.09 -20.88 25.07
N SER A 288 -4.05 -21.76 25.36
CA SER A 288 -4.14 -23.12 24.83
C SER A 288 -5.17 -23.27 23.70
N THR A 289 -5.94 -22.21 23.41
CA THR A 289 -6.95 -22.23 22.36
C THR A 289 -6.29 -22.08 20.98
N GLU A 290 -6.57 -23.02 20.08
CA GLU A 290 -6.14 -22.93 18.70
C GLU A 290 -6.81 -21.75 17.97
N ILE A 291 -6.10 -21.12 17.03
CA ILE A 291 -6.60 -19.97 16.26
C ILE A 291 -7.98 -20.24 15.63
N GLY A 292 -8.17 -21.46 15.10
CA GLY A 292 -9.44 -21.88 14.50
C GLY A 292 -10.61 -21.99 15.49
N GLN A 293 -10.34 -22.12 16.79
CA GLN A 293 -11.34 -22.34 17.84
C GLN A 293 -11.70 -21.07 18.63
N ILE A 294 -10.95 -19.97 18.46
CA ILE A 294 -11.16 -18.71 19.20
C ILE A 294 -12.61 -18.22 19.09
N HIS A 295 -13.24 -18.38 17.93
CA HIS A 295 -14.63 -17.95 17.72
C HIS A 295 -15.64 -18.69 18.62
N MET A 296 -15.31 -19.90 19.08
CA MET A 296 -16.17 -20.73 19.95
C MET A 296 -16.06 -20.36 21.43
N LEU A 297 -15.06 -19.55 21.83
CA LEU A 297 -14.89 -19.14 23.22
C LEU A 297 -16.07 -18.28 23.69
N LEU A 298 -16.77 -18.72 24.73
CA LEU A 298 -17.89 -17.97 25.29
C LEU A 298 -17.42 -16.98 26.37
N PRO A 299 -18.10 -15.83 26.53
CA PRO A 299 -17.83 -14.93 27.64
C PRO A 299 -18.03 -15.65 28.99
N PRO A 300 -17.13 -15.46 29.96
CA PRO A 300 -17.26 -16.06 31.27
C PRO A 300 -18.43 -15.44 32.03
N LYS A 301 -19.13 -16.25 32.81
CA LYS A 301 -20.14 -15.77 33.76
C LYS A 301 -19.43 -15.36 35.04
N LEU A 302 -19.26 -14.05 35.25
CA LEU A 302 -18.63 -13.50 36.44
C LEU A 302 -19.67 -13.25 37.54
N LYS A 303 -19.30 -13.50 38.79
CA LYS A 303 -20.11 -13.20 39.97
C LYS A 303 -19.23 -12.65 41.08
N LEU A 304 -19.79 -11.82 41.95
CA LEU A 304 -19.15 -11.46 43.22
C LEU A 304 -19.51 -12.50 44.27
N VAL A 305 -18.51 -12.97 45.00
CA VAL A 305 -18.65 -13.94 46.08
C VAL A 305 -18.07 -13.38 47.37
N PRO A 306 -18.64 -13.68 48.55
CA PRO A 306 -18.06 -13.26 49.82
C PRO A 306 -16.66 -13.87 49.99
N LYS A 307 -15.68 -13.02 50.34
CA LYS A 307 -14.32 -13.46 50.62
C LYS A 307 -14.35 -14.33 51.89
N LYS A 308 -14.00 -15.62 51.75
CA LYS A 308 -13.87 -16.52 52.91
C LYS A 308 -12.80 -15.94 53.83
N LYS A 309 -13.14 -15.72 55.11
CA LYS A 309 -12.14 -15.41 56.14
C LYS A 309 -11.16 -16.58 56.22
N LEU A 310 -9.92 -16.40 55.74
CA LEU A 310 -8.83 -17.24 56.21
C LEU A 310 -8.65 -16.89 57.68
N CYS A 311 -9.02 -17.81 58.58
CA CYS A 311 -8.80 -17.65 59.99
C CYS A 311 -7.29 -17.76 60.25
N SER A 312 -6.62 -16.63 60.48
CA SER A 312 -5.24 -16.57 60.93
C SER A 312 -5.17 -16.84 62.44
N LYS A 313 -5.37 -18.10 62.84
CA LYS A 313 -4.90 -18.65 64.13
C LYS A 313 -5.12 -20.17 64.20
N CYS A 314 -4.09 -20.91 63.81
CA CYS A 314 -3.48 -22.04 64.52
C CYS A 314 -2.43 -22.71 63.61
N PRO A 315 -1.27 -23.14 64.14
CA PRO A 315 -0.20 -23.74 63.35
C PRO A 315 -0.46 -25.25 63.18
N GLY A 316 -0.24 -25.77 61.98
CA GLY A 316 -0.06 -27.22 61.76
C GLY A 316 -0.98 -27.86 60.71
N LYS A 317 -0.31 -28.51 59.75
CA LYS A 317 -0.81 -29.46 58.74
C LYS A 317 -1.71 -28.90 57.64
N GLU A 318 -1.06 -28.28 56.67
CA GLU A 318 -1.56 -28.29 55.30
C GLU A 318 -1.31 -29.70 54.73
N ASN A 319 -2.40 -30.44 54.55
CA ASN A 319 -2.44 -31.71 53.84
C ASN A 319 -2.27 -31.42 52.34
N ARG A 320 -1.02 -31.26 51.89
CA ARG A 320 -0.67 -31.46 50.48
C ARG A 320 -0.66 -32.97 50.20
N ASP A 321 -0.97 -33.31 48.97
CA ASP A 321 -0.69 -34.61 48.35
C ASP A 321 -1.77 -35.69 48.46
N SER A 322 -2.91 -35.41 47.83
CA SER A 322 -3.61 -36.42 47.02
C SER A 322 -3.76 -36.01 45.55
N LYS A 323 -3.14 -34.91 45.13
CA LYS A 323 -3.05 -34.51 43.71
C LYS A 323 -1.63 -34.59 43.15
N GLU A 324 -0.59 -34.67 43.98
CA GLU A 324 0.78 -34.69 43.46
C GLU A 324 1.28 -36.06 42.96
N HIS A 325 0.62 -37.16 43.34
CA HIS A 325 1.01 -38.48 42.83
C HIS A 325 0.39 -38.82 41.46
N LEU A 326 -0.61 -38.07 40.99
CA LEU A 326 -1.30 -38.38 39.72
C LEU A 326 -0.58 -37.85 38.47
N TRP A 327 0.16 -36.74 38.58
CA TRP A 327 0.92 -36.14 37.48
C TRP A 327 2.29 -36.80 37.30
N ALA A 328 2.90 -37.27 38.38
CA ALA A 328 4.21 -37.95 38.37
C ALA A 328 4.21 -39.26 37.54
N VAL A 329 3.06 -39.95 37.42
CA VAL A 329 2.95 -41.21 36.66
C VAL A 329 2.35 -40.99 35.26
N LYS A 330 1.50 -39.96 35.06
CA LYS A 330 0.80 -39.74 33.79
C LYS A 330 1.61 -38.95 32.78
N LEU A 331 2.43 -37.98 33.20
CA LEU A 331 3.21 -37.14 32.28
C LEU A 331 4.26 -37.94 31.48
N PRO A 332 5.03 -38.87 32.09
CA PRO A 332 5.97 -39.72 31.34
C PRO A 332 5.25 -40.67 30.38
N MET A 333 4.10 -41.22 30.77
CA MET A 333 3.32 -42.14 29.94
C MET A 333 2.73 -41.45 28.70
N VAL A 334 2.24 -40.21 28.86
CA VAL A 334 1.76 -39.39 27.74
C VAL A 334 2.91 -39.02 26.80
N LEU A 335 4.07 -38.66 27.35
CA LEU A 335 5.24 -38.33 26.54
C LEU A 335 5.75 -39.55 25.75
N LEU A 336 5.70 -40.75 26.34
CA LEU A 336 6.05 -42.00 25.65
C LEU A 336 5.08 -42.33 24.50
N LEU A 337 3.78 -42.10 24.70
CA LEU A 337 2.75 -42.27 23.67
C LEU A 337 2.93 -41.28 22.51
N VAL A 338 3.29 -40.03 22.81
CA VAL A 338 3.57 -39.00 21.80
C VAL A 338 4.83 -39.34 21.00
N VAL A 339 5.90 -39.78 21.67
CA VAL A 339 7.13 -40.24 20.99
C VAL A 339 6.84 -41.46 20.11
N GLY A 340 6.04 -42.41 20.58
CA GLY A 340 5.63 -43.58 19.79
C GLY A 340 4.78 -43.20 18.56
N ALA A 341 3.84 -42.27 18.70
CA ALA A 341 3.01 -41.79 17.60
C ALA A 341 3.83 -41.03 16.54
N LEU A 342 4.79 -40.20 16.98
CA LEU A 342 5.69 -39.48 16.08
C LEU A 342 6.68 -40.43 15.38
N GLY A 343 7.16 -41.47 16.07
CA GLY A 343 7.97 -42.53 15.47
C GLY A 343 7.20 -43.31 14.39
N ALA A 344 5.94 -43.67 14.65
CA ALA A 344 5.08 -44.32 13.67
C ALA A 344 4.81 -43.41 12.46
N ALA A 345 4.52 -42.12 12.69
CA ALA A 345 4.33 -41.13 11.63
C ALA A 345 5.61 -40.96 10.78
N PHE A 346 6.79 -41.00 11.38
CA PHE A 346 8.07 -40.97 10.68
C PHE A 346 8.26 -42.20 9.79
N CYS A 347 7.95 -43.41 10.28
CA CYS A 347 8.00 -44.64 9.48
C CYS A 347 7.00 -44.62 8.31
N LEU A 348 5.78 -44.12 8.54
CA LEU A 348 4.75 -43.95 7.50
C LEU A 348 5.17 -42.90 6.46
N HIS A 349 5.73 -41.76 6.89
CA HIS A 349 6.25 -40.75 5.99
C HIS A 349 7.41 -41.29 5.16
N GLY A 350 8.35 -42.03 5.75
CA GLY A 350 9.45 -42.67 5.02
C GLY A 350 8.98 -43.69 3.98
N ALA A 351 7.95 -44.47 4.29
CA ALA A 351 7.38 -45.44 3.35
C ALA A 351 6.61 -44.76 2.19
N LEU A 352 5.89 -43.67 2.47
CA LEU A 352 5.14 -42.90 1.48
C LEU A 352 6.06 -42.09 0.56
N SER A 353 7.11 -41.48 1.12
CA SER A 353 8.08 -40.72 0.33
C SER A 353 8.94 -41.63 -0.55
N ALA A 354 9.36 -42.81 -0.07
CA ALA A 354 10.07 -43.79 -0.89
C ALA A 354 9.25 -44.23 -2.11
N ARG A 355 7.93 -44.43 -1.94
CA ARG A 355 7.00 -44.74 -3.04
C ARG A 355 6.80 -43.57 -4.00
N ALA A 356 6.73 -42.34 -3.48
CA ALA A 356 6.59 -41.14 -4.30
C ALA A 356 7.87 -40.86 -5.13
N ILE A 357 9.05 -41.11 -4.57
CA ILE A 357 10.35 -40.94 -5.23
C ILE A 357 10.52 -41.98 -6.35
N GLN A 358 10.06 -43.23 -6.17
CA GLN A 358 10.07 -44.26 -7.22
C GLN A 358 9.09 -44.00 -8.39
N ALA A 359 8.09 -43.14 -8.18
CA ALA A 359 7.06 -42.82 -9.19
C ALA A 359 7.29 -41.45 -9.88
N ALA A 360 8.36 -40.73 -9.52
CA ALA A 360 8.60 -39.37 -9.98
C ALA A 360 9.42 -39.32 -11.29
N PRO A 361 9.13 -38.38 -12.22
CA PRO A 361 9.96 -38.13 -13.40
C PRO A 361 11.37 -37.63 -13.02
N GLU A 362 12.40 -37.97 -13.81
CA GLU A 362 13.82 -37.65 -13.52
C GLU A 362 14.09 -36.17 -13.21
N CYS A 363 13.33 -35.24 -13.81
CA CYS A 363 13.51 -33.81 -13.61
C CYS A 363 13.07 -33.29 -12.22
N LEU A 364 12.30 -34.06 -11.44
CA LEU A 364 11.80 -33.67 -10.12
C LEU A 364 12.49 -34.43 -8.97
N LEU A 365 13.35 -35.38 -9.30
CA LEU A 365 13.93 -36.30 -8.32
C LEU A 365 14.83 -35.57 -7.30
N GLU A 366 15.69 -34.65 -7.76
CA GLU A 366 16.56 -33.86 -6.88
C GLU A 366 15.77 -32.94 -5.93
N PHE A 367 14.68 -32.34 -6.43
CA PHE A 367 13.82 -31.48 -5.62
C PHE A 367 13.09 -32.27 -4.53
N LEU A 368 12.53 -33.43 -4.89
CA LEU A 368 11.83 -34.31 -3.94
C LEU A 368 12.78 -34.93 -2.91
N LEU A 369 14.00 -35.29 -3.32
CA LEU A 369 15.06 -35.75 -2.40
C LEU A 369 15.46 -34.66 -1.41
N CYS A 370 15.61 -33.41 -1.86
CA CYS A 370 15.94 -32.28 -1.00
C CYS A 370 14.83 -31.99 0.02
N VAL A 371 13.56 -31.98 -0.41
CA VAL A 371 12.40 -31.79 0.49
C VAL A 371 12.30 -32.94 1.49
N TYR A 372 12.51 -34.18 1.06
CA TYR A 372 12.51 -35.35 1.95
C TYR A 372 13.65 -35.31 2.98
N GLN A 373 14.84 -34.91 2.57
CA GLN A 373 15.99 -34.81 3.47
C GLN A 373 15.79 -33.71 4.51
N HIS A 374 15.19 -32.58 4.12
CA HIS A 374 14.85 -31.49 5.04
C HIS A 374 13.71 -31.84 6.01
N SER A 375 12.70 -32.59 5.54
CA SER A 375 11.61 -33.05 6.43
C SER A 375 12.11 -34.11 7.42
N CYS A 376 13.03 -34.98 7.01
CA CYS A 376 13.66 -35.97 7.89
C CYS A 376 14.51 -35.33 8.98
N THR A 377 15.34 -34.34 8.65
CA THR A 377 16.17 -33.65 9.65
C THR A 377 15.32 -32.89 10.67
N HIS A 378 14.24 -32.24 10.24
CA HIS A 378 13.34 -31.52 11.13
C HIS A 378 12.57 -32.47 12.07
N MET A 379 12.08 -33.61 11.55
CA MET A 379 11.44 -34.63 12.39
C MET A 379 12.43 -35.30 13.36
N GLN A 380 13.65 -35.60 12.92
CA GLN A 380 14.68 -36.20 13.78
C GLN A 380 15.08 -35.26 14.91
N SER A 381 15.21 -33.95 14.64
CA SER A 381 15.42 -32.92 15.66
C SER A 381 14.26 -32.85 16.66
N ALA A 382 13.01 -32.94 16.19
CA ALA A 382 11.83 -32.94 17.07
C ALA A 382 11.78 -34.17 17.98
N VAL A 383 12.07 -35.37 17.45
CA VAL A 383 12.12 -36.62 18.23
C VAL A 383 13.26 -36.57 19.26
N GLN A 384 14.43 -36.07 18.88
CA GLN A 384 15.59 -35.96 19.77
C GLN A 384 15.34 -34.94 20.90
N GLY A 385 14.67 -33.83 20.60
CA GLY A 385 14.22 -32.85 21.61
C GLY A 385 13.22 -33.45 22.60
N LEU A 386 12.24 -34.23 22.11
CA LEU A 386 11.27 -34.91 22.97
C LEU A 386 11.90 -36.01 23.83
N CYS A 387 12.90 -36.74 23.29
CA CYS A 387 13.67 -37.72 24.06
C CYS A 387 14.48 -37.04 25.17
N HIS A 388 15.14 -35.91 24.89
CA HIS A 388 15.86 -35.14 25.91
C HIS A 388 14.94 -34.61 27.00
N MET A 389 13.76 -34.09 26.62
CA MET A 389 12.74 -33.67 27.58
C MET A 389 12.26 -34.84 28.44
N PHE A 390 12.09 -36.02 27.85
CA PHE A 390 11.72 -37.24 28.58
C PHE A 390 12.83 -37.67 29.56
N THR A 391 14.10 -37.68 29.15
CA THR A 391 15.22 -38.04 30.04
C THR A 391 15.35 -37.06 31.20
N SER A 392 15.24 -35.75 30.95
CA SER A 392 15.31 -34.73 32.01
C SER A 392 14.12 -34.78 32.96
N LEU A 393 12.93 -35.13 32.48
CA LEU A 393 11.75 -35.36 33.33
C LEU A 393 11.93 -36.61 34.19
N MET A 394 12.47 -37.70 33.65
CA MET A 394 12.76 -38.91 34.41
C MET A 394 13.83 -38.69 35.48
N GLU A 395 14.88 -37.93 35.17
CA GLU A 395 15.91 -37.51 36.14
C GLU A 395 15.31 -36.67 37.28
N LEU A 396 14.43 -35.72 36.96
CA LEU A 396 13.71 -34.91 37.95
C LEU A 396 12.83 -35.79 38.87
N CYS A 397 12.12 -36.76 38.29
CA CYS A 397 11.27 -37.69 39.05
C CYS A 397 12.10 -38.62 39.95
N THR A 398 13.30 -39.05 39.53
CA THR A 398 14.20 -39.86 40.36
C THR A 398 14.88 -39.05 41.49
N GLY A 399 15.04 -37.73 41.34
CA GLY A 399 15.60 -36.86 42.38
C GLY A 399 14.61 -36.44 43.48
N ILE A 400 13.30 -36.67 43.29
CA ILE A 400 12.23 -36.29 44.23
C ILE A 400 11.82 -37.46 45.14
N ILE A 401 12.31 -38.68 44.90
CA ILE A 401 12.05 -39.86 45.73
C ILE A 401 13.32 -40.20 46.52
N PRO A 402 13.45 -39.81 47.80
CA PRO A 402 14.49 -40.36 48.66
C PRO A 402 14.15 -41.84 48.95
N PHE A 403 15.10 -42.74 48.71
CA PHE A 403 15.05 -44.10 49.25
C PHE A 403 15.19 -44.09 50.77
#